data_AF-A0A368H475-F1
#
_entry.id   AF-A0A368H475-F1
#
_cell.length_a   1.000
_cell.length_b   1.000
_cell.length_c   1.000
_cell.angle_alpha   90.00
_cell.angle_beta   90.00
_cell.angle_gamma   90.00
#
_symmetry.space_group_name_H-M   'P 1'
#
loop_
_entity.id
_entity.type
_entity.pdbx_description
1 polymer ?
#
loop_
_entity_poly.entity_id
_entity_poly.type
_entity_poly.pdbx_seq_one_letter_code
_entity_poly.pdbx_strand_id
1 'polypeptide(L)'
;MVSSLPSVVLVVVLVCLEIIGARMLRKHKLELPGFLAEATTEMYETSEMPRPPYPAGPDDCKENEEFFECFSKCAAFCFLPKPINCNFTETCFPYCECKQGYAHNSEGKCVPEMECLTVPCNGPNEVRKLRGLADLCRPSCKNEHGPSYCPYPPVLETMFACECKPGYVLNDTYGECIPIEQCRTTDTENKTATAGISQSTKDGE
;
A
#
# COMPACT_ATOMS: atom_id res chain seq x y z
N MET A 1 21.73 -6.90 -72.05
CA MET A 1 22.70 -6.04 -71.34
C MET A 1 21.93 -5.07 -70.48
N VAL A 2 22.26 -5.08 -69.18
CA VAL A 2 22.13 -4.01 -68.18
C VAL A 2 20.88 -3.13 -68.21
N SER A 3 20.02 -3.29 -67.20
CA SER A 3 19.70 -2.18 -66.29
C SER A 3 18.82 -2.70 -65.15
N SER A 4 19.47 -3.22 -64.11
CA SER A 4 18.84 -3.49 -62.82
C SER A 4 19.34 -2.48 -61.81
N LEU A 5 18.37 -1.75 -61.25
CA LEU A 5 18.34 -1.09 -59.95
C LEU A 5 19.51 -0.16 -59.55
N PRO A 6 19.33 1.16 -59.74
CA PRO A 6 19.90 2.15 -58.83
C PRO A 6 18.84 2.91 -58.00
N SER A 7 17.59 2.97 -58.44
CA SER A 7 16.58 3.87 -57.83
C SER A 7 15.91 3.34 -56.56
N VAL A 8 15.77 2.01 -56.39
CA VAL A 8 15.12 1.43 -55.19
C VAL A 8 16.06 1.45 -53.98
N VAL A 9 17.37 1.29 -54.21
CA VAL A 9 18.38 1.32 -53.13
C VAL A 9 18.48 2.72 -52.52
N LEU A 10 18.37 3.77 -53.33
CA LEU A 10 18.46 5.15 -52.84
C LEU A 10 17.28 5.52 -51.93
N VAL A 11 16.08 5.00 -52.20
CA VAL A 11 14.88 5.26 -51.37
C VAL A 11 14.97 4.54 -50.03
N VAL A 12 15.50 3.32 -49.97
CA VAL A 12 15.68 2.59 -48.70
C VAL A 12 16.73 3.28 -47.82
N VAL A 13 17.79 3.84 -48.40
CA VAL A 13 18.82 4.58 -47.63
C VAL A 13 18.26 5.89 -47.06
N LEU A 14 17.40 6.60 -47.81
CA LEU A 14 16.80 7.85 -47.35
C LEU A 14 15.75 7.64 -46.24
N VAL A 15 14.97 6.55 -46.28
CA VAL A 15 14.01 6.24 -45.20
C VAL A 15 14.73 5.78 -43.92
N CYS A 16 15.92 5.18 -44.03
CA CYS A 16 16.70 4.78 -42.86
C CYS A 16 17.44 5.94 -42.17
N LEU A 17 17.76 7.04 -42.85
CA LEU A 17 18.42 8.18 -42.19
C LEU A 17 17.49 8.99 -41.28
N GLU A 18 16.20 9.04 -41.59
CA GLU A 18 15.20 9.77 -40.77
C GLU A 18 14.78 8.98 -39.50
N ILE A 19 15.09 7.69 -39.39
CA ILE A 19 14.68 6.83 -38.26
C ILE A 19 15.84 6.54 -37.29
N ILE A 20 17.09 6.90 -37.62
CA ILE A 20 18.21 6.92 -36.66
C ILE A 20 18.33 8.32 -36.04
N GLY A 21 17.19 8.93 -35.73
CA GLY A 21 17.08 9.96 -34.72
C GLY A 21 17.04 9.30 -33.34
N ALA A 22 18.14 8.66 -32.93
CA ALA A 22 18.34 8.34 -31.53
C ALA A 22 18.29 9.67 -30.77
N ARG A 23 17.14 9.98 -30.16
CA ARG A 23 17.05 10.98 -29.10
C ARG A 23 17.98 10.50 -28.01
N MET A 24 19.23 10.92 -28.10
CA MET A 24 20.14 10.98 -26.97
C MET A 24 19.35 11.69 -25.88
N LEU A 25 18.87 10.94 -24.89
CA LEU A 25 18.52 11.50 -23.59
C LEU A 25 19.71 12.38 -23.24
N ARG A 26 19.49 13.71 -23.20
CA ARG A 26 20.48 14.64 -22.70
C ARG A 26 20.95 14.04 -21.39
N LYS A 27 22.20 13.56 -21.35
CA LYS A 27 22.92 13.40 -20.10
C LYS A 27 22.91 14.81 -19.52
N HIS A 28 21.95 15.09 -18.64
CA HIS A 28 22.13 16.15 -17.69
C HIS A 28 23.45 15.81 -17.02
N LYS A 29 24.46 16.63 -17.30
CA LYS A 29 25.68 16.66 -16.54
C LYS A 29 25.23 16.92 -15.10
N LEU A 30 25.10 15.86 -14.31
CA LEU A 30 25.01 15.96 -12.87
C LEU A 30 26.35 16.56 -12.48
N GLU A 31 26.39 17.88 -12.38
CA GLU A 31 27.46 18.55 -11.67
C GLU A 31 27.27 18.13 -10.22
N LEU A 32 28.06 17.13 -9.78
CA LEU A 32 28.26 16.94 -8.36
C LEU A 32 28.75 18.27 -7.80
N PRO A 33 28.13 18.81 -6.74
CA PRO A 33 28.69 19.97 -6.07
C PRO A 33 30.15 19.67 -5.71
N GLY A 34 31.04 20.63 -5.96
CA GLY A 34 32.49 20.53 -5.71
C GLY A 34 32.87 20.43 -4.22
N PHE A 35 32.04 19.83 -3.39
CA PHE A 35 32.32 19.58 -1.98
C PHE A 35 33.13 18.29 -1.75
N LEU A 36 33.56 17.60 -2.82
CA LEU A 36 34.39 16.39 -2.76
C LEU A 36 35.87 16.63 -3.10
N ALA A 37 36.32 17.89 -3.18
CA ALA A 37 37.73 18.20 -3.44
C ALA A 37 38.60 18.24 -2.16
N GLU A 38 38.00 18.21 -0.97
CA GLU A 38 38.72 18.15 0.30
C GLU A 38 38.10 17.09 1.22
N ALA A 39 38.05 15.84 0.72
CA ALA A 39 37.94 14.70 1.61
C ALA A 39 39.34 14.41 2.18
N THR A 40 39.75 15.14 3.21
CA THR A 40 40.77 14.63 4.12
C THR A 40 40.17 13.38 4.77
N THR A 41 40.77 12.23 4.50
CA THR A 41 40.47 10.97 5.15
C THR A 41 40.86 11.05 6.63
N GLU A 42 40.08 11.77 7.43
CA GLU A 42 40.03 11.59 8.87
C GLU A 42 39.29 10.25 9.08
N MET A 43 40.05 9.16 9.11
CA MET A 43 39.57 7.90 9.69
C MET A 43 39.29 8.17 11.16
N TYR A 44 38.05 8.53 11.48
CA TYR A 44 37.58 8.36 12.84
C TYR A 44 37.48 6.84 13.06
N GLU A 45 38.40 6.32 13.85
CA GLU A 45 38.32 4.98 14.39
C GLU A 45 37.13 4.94 15.36
N THR A 46 35.94 4.71 14.83
CA THR A 46 34.80 4.29 15.66
C THR A 46 35.00 2.81 15.96
N SER A 47 35.47 2.50 17.17
CA SER A 47 35.67 1.11 17.63
C SER A 47 34.36 0.38 17.93
N GLU A 48 33.20 0.92 17.54
CA GLU A 48 31.92 0.26 17.76
C GLU A 48 31.46 -0.44 16.48
N MET A 49 31.46 -1.79 16.53
CA MET A 49 30.74 -2.59 15.54
C MET A 49 29.27 -2.17 15.57
N PRO A 50 28.64 -1.88 14.41
CA PRO A 50 27.22 -1.57 14.36
C PRO A 50 26.44 -2.66 15.08
N ARG A 51 25.55 -2.27 16.01
CA ARG A 51 24.67 -3.22 16.68
C ARG A 51 23.95 -4.07 15.63
N PRO A 52 23.82 -5.40 15.84
CA PRO A 52 23.08 -6.24 14.94
C PRO A 52 21.65 -5.70 14.78
N PRO A 53 21.05 -5.76 13.59
CA PRO A 53 19.70 -5.26 13.34
C PRO A 53 18.61 -6.07 14.06
N TYR A 54 18.97 -7.13 14.78
CA TYR A 54 18.07 -8.04 15.49
C TYR A 54 18.53 -8.21 16.95
N PRO A 55 17.60 -8.47 17.88
CA PRO A 55 17.96 -8.82 19.26
C PRO A 55 18.77 -10.12 19.26
N ALA A 56 19.89 -10.13 19.99
CA ALA A 56 20.75 -11.28 20.18
C ALA A 56 20.23 -12.19 21.32
N GLY A 57 19.44 -11.64 22.25
CA GLY A 57 18.83 -12.40 23.33
C GLY A 57 17.77 -11.62 24.13
N PRO A 58 17.26 -12.22 25.21
CA PRO A 58 16.18 -11.63 26.01
C PRO A 58 16.56 -10.31 26.71
N ASP A 59 17.85 -10.11 27.01
CA ASP A 59 18.33 -8.88 27.65
C ASP A 59 18.30 -7.66 26.71
N ASP A 60 18.09 -7.86 25.40
CA ASP A 60 17.96 -6.78 24.42
C ASP A 60 16.52 -6.24 24.32
N CYS A 61 15.53 -6.97 24.86
CA CYS A 61 14.14 -6.56 24.81
C CYS A 61 13.82 -5.49 25.85
N LYS A 62 12.95 -4.55 25.47
CA LYS A 62 12.57 -3.40 26.29
C LYS A 62 11.41 -3.74 27.23
N GLU A 63 10.98 -2.75 27.98
CA GLU A 63 9.80 -2.85 28.82
C GLU A 63 8.57 -3.30 28.01
N ASN A 64 7.81 -4.25 28.57
CA ASN A 64 6.63 -4.86 27.98
C ASN A 64 6.87 -5.64 26.68
N GLU A 65 8.11 -6.02 26.39
CA GLU A 65 8.48 -6.93 25.31
C GLU A 65 8.84 -8.33 25.85
N GLU A 66 8.69 -9.35 25.01
CA GLU A 66 9.10 -10.73 25.23
C GLU A 66 9.92 -11.21 24.03
N PHE A 67 11.02 -11.92 24.32
CA PHE A 67 11.92 -12.41 23.29
C PHE A 67 11.39 -13.70 22.66
N PHE A 68 11.28 -13.69 21.34
CA PHE A 68 10.96 -14.85 20.53
C PHE A 68 12.15 -15.20 19.66
N GLU A 69 12.70 -16.40 19.83
CA GLU A 69 13.80 -16.90 18.99
C GLU A 69 13.37 -17.06 17.51
N CYS A 70 12.11 -17.41 17.28
CA CYS A 70 11.54 -17.63 15.96
C CYS A 70 10.17 -16.92 15.85
N PHE A 71 10.19 -15.68 15.38
CA PHE A 71 9.00 -14.86 15.20
C PHE A 71 8.52 -14.78 13.74
N SER A 72 7.22 -14.96 13.49
CA SER A 72 6.61 -15.12 12.16
C SER A 72 6.07 -13.82 11.52
N LYS A 73 6.64 -12.64 11.82
CA LYS A 73 6.22 -11.33 11.26
C LYS A 73 4.77 -10.90 11.57
N CYS A 74 4.22 -11.33 12.69
CA CYS A 74 2.83 -11.04 13.07
C CYS A 74 2.72 -10.04 14.22
N ALA A 75 3.54 -8.99 14.21
CA ALA A 75 3.63 -8.07 15.34
C ALA A 75 2.41 -7.14 15.41
N ALA A 76 1.95 -6.85 16.63
CA ALA A 76 0.84 -5.93 16.84
C ALA A 76 1.32 -4.48 16.83
N PHE A 77 0.79 -3.66 15.91
CA PHE A 77 1.08 -2.22 15.84
C PHE A 77 -0.21 -1.42 15.94
N CYS A 78 -0.23 -0.36 16.77
CA CYS A 78 -1.44 0.45 16.95
C CYS A 78 -1.99 1.05 15.64
N PHE A 79 -1.11 1.31 14.67
CA PHE A 79 -1.44 1.98 13.42
C PHE A 79 -1.68 1.02 12.25
N LEU A 80 -1.50 -0.30 12.44
CA LEU A 80 -1.70 -1.30 11.40
C LEU A 80 -2.75 -2.33 11.83
N PRO A 81 -3.77 -2.60 11.00
CA PRO A 81 -4.66 -3.72 11.23
C PRO A 81 -3.86 -5.05 11.20
N LYS A 82 -4.09 -5.93 12.18
CA LYS A 82 -3.43 -7.24 12.29
C LYS A 82 -4.49 -8.35 12.28
N PRO A 83 -4.47 -9.30 11.32
CA PRO A 83 -5.33 -10.47 11.39
C PRO A 83 -5.07 -11.27 12.68
N ILE A 84 -6.12 -11.70 13.38
CA ILE A 84 -5.95 -12.44 14.66
C ILE A 84 -5.24 -13.77 14.43
N ASN A 85 -5.54 -14.45 13.32
CA ASN A 85 -4.93 -15.73 12.94
C ASN A 85 -3.72 -15.55 12.01
N CYS A 86 -2.92 -14.51 12.24
CA CYS A 86 -1.70 -14.29 11.49
C CYS A 86 -0.70 -15.43 11.75
N ASN A 87 -0.44 -16.25 10.74
CA ASN A 87 0.54 -17.34 10.78
C ASN A 87 1.27 -17.42 9.44
N PHE A 88 2.48 -16.87 9.38
CA PHE A 88 3.37 -17.02 8.24
C PHE A 88 4.41 -18.09 8.55
N THR A 89 4.34 -19.23 7.89
CA THR A 89 5.18 -20.40 8.19
C THR A 89 6.49 -20.45 7.41
N GLU A 90 6.73 -19.50 6.50
CA GLU A 90 7.84 -19.62 5.55
C GLU A 90 9.19 -19.15 6.11
N THR A 91 9.20 -18.13 6.98
CA THR A 91 10.44 -17.58 7.56
C THR A 91 10.18 -16.99 8.94
N CYS A 92 11.11 -17.20 9.87
CA CYS A 92 11.12 -16.55 11.18
C CYS A 92 12.52 -16.02 11.55
N PHE A 93 12.58 -15.10 12.50
CA PHE A 93 13.82 -14.50 13.00
C PHE A 93 13.67 -14.14 14.49
N PRO A 94 14.79 -13.97 15.22
CA PRO A 94 14.75 -13.46 16.59
C PRO A 94 14.13 -12.07 16.66
N TYR A 95 13.13 -11.88 17.53
CA TYR A 95 12.40 -10.63 17.66
C TYR A 95 11.91 -10.40 19.10
N CYS A 96 11.81 -9.14 19.50
CA CYS A 96 11.16 -8.72 20.74
C CYS A 96 9.72 -8.30 20.40
N GLU A 97 8.74 -9.14 20.73
CA GLU A 97 7.32 -8.86 20.50
C GLU A 97 6.71 -8.27 21.77
N CYS A 98 5.75 -7.37 21.63
CA CYS A 98 4.99 -6.90 22.78
C CYS A 98 4.29 -8.06 23.51
N LYS A 99 4.34 -8.04 24.84
CA LYS A 99 3.59 -8.97 25.69
C LYS A 99 2.10 -8.90 25.39
N GLN A 100 1.38 -9.97 25.69
CA GLN A 100 -0.08 -10.01 25.54
C GLN A 100 -0.76 -8.80 26.22
N GLY A 101 -1.64 -8.11 25.49
CA GLY A 101 -2.30 -6.88 25.96
C GLY A 101 -1.53 -5.59 25.65
N TYR A 102 -0.39 -5.67 24.96
CA TYR A 102 0.39 -4.54 24.49
C TYR A 102 0.60 -4.57 22.97
N ALA A 103 0.84 -3.41 22.37
CA ALA A 103 1.16 -3.26 20.95
C ALA A 103 2.16 -2.12 20.73
N HIS A 104 2.90 -2.17 19.62
CA HIS A 104 3.87 -1.14 19.27
C HIS A 104 3.16 0.15 18.85
N ASN A 105 3.52 1.26 19.49
CA ASN A 105 3.17 2.60 19.03
C ASN A 105 4.09 3.06 17.88
N SER A 106 3.89 4.28 17.37
CA SER A 106 4.69 4.85 16.28
C SER A 106 6.17 5.10 16.63
N GLU A 107 6.52 5.10 17.91
CA GLU A 107 7.91 5.20 18.39
C GLU A 107 8.55 3.82 18.58
N GLY A 108 7.82 2.73 18.31
CA GLY A 108 8.28 1.35 18.50
C GLY A 108 8.24 0.87 19.95
N LYS A 109 7.57 1.58 20.88
CA LYS A 109 7.39 1.14 22.27
C LYS A 109 6.12 0.34 22.44
N CYS A 110 6.14 -0.69 23.29
CA CYS A 110 4.96 -1.45 23.66
C CYS A 110 4.09 -0.66 24.66
N VAL A 111 2.90 -0.29 24.20
CA VAL A 111 1.87 0.41 24.98
C VAL A 111 0.64 -0.48 25.14
N PRO A 112 -0.18 -0.30 26.19
CA PRO A 112 -1.45 -1.02 26.34
C PRO A 112 -2.33 -0.93 25.08
N GLU A 113 -2.92 -2.03 24.64
CA GLU A 113 -3.74 -2.09 23.42
C GLU A 113 -4.88 -1.05 23.40
N MET A 114 -5.40 -0.69 24.57
CA MET A 114 -6.46 0.31 24.72
C MET A 114 -6.00 1.73 24.34
N GLU A 115 -4.71 2.05 24.51
CA GLU A 115 -4.14 3.32 24.06
C GLU A 115 -4.11 3.42 22.53
N CYS A 116 -4.03 2.28 21.83
CA CYS A 116 -4.09 2.28 20.37
C CYS A 116 -5.43 2.78 19.83
N LEU A 117 -6.51 2.76 20.61
CA LEU A 117 -7.84 3.21 20.16
C LEU A 117 -7.92 4.72 19.91
N THR A 118 -6.98 5.50 20.46
CA THR A 118 -6.89 6.95 20.20
C THR A 118 -6.06 7.28 18.97
N VAL A 119 -5.33 6.31 18.40
CA VAL A 119 -4.63 6.51 17.13
C VAL A 119 -5.71 6.67 16.04
N PRO A 120 -5.62 7.70 15.18
CA PRO A 120 -6.61 7.91 14.12
C PRO A 120 -6.44 6.90 12.98
N CYS A 121 -7.54 6.52 12.35
CA CYS A 121 -7.52 5.82 11.06
C CYS A 121 -7.18 6.81 9.94
N ASN A 122 -6.80 6.29 8.77
CA ASN A 122 -6.49 7.15 7.63
C ASN A 122 -7.76 7.79 7.05
N GLY A 123 -8.90 7.09 7.11
CA GLY A 123 -10.18 7.59 6.62
C GLY A 123 -10.85 8.57 7.61
N PRO A 124 -11.42 9.69 7.11
CA PRO A 124 -12.03 10.71 7.97
C PRO A 124 -13.30 10.22 8.71
N ASN A 125 -13.99 9.23 8.15
CA ASN A 125 -15.21 8.65 8.70
C ASN A 125 -14.98 7.24 9.27
N GLU A 126 -13.77 6.98 9.73
CA GLU A 126 -13.39 5.70 10.34
C GLU A 126 -13.10 5.85 11.83
N VAL A 127 -13.27 4.74 12.56
CA VAL A 127 -12.92 4.59 13.97
C VAL A 127 -12.13 3.31 14.15
N ARG A 128 -11.06 3.38 14.93
CA ARG A 128 -10.25 2.21 15.27
C ARG A 128 -10.98 1.36 16.30
N LYS A 129 -11.01 0.05 16.07
CA LYS A 129 -11.59 -0.96 16.95
C LYS A 129 -10.50 -1.91 17.40
N LEU A 130 -10.53 -2.31 18.66
CA LEU A 130 -9.59 -3.33 19.16
C LEU A 130 -9.76 -4.63 18.40
N ARG A 131 -11.00 -5.02 18.12
CA ARG A 131 -11.38 -6.12 17.25
C ARG A 131 -12.46 -5.62 16.30
N GLY A 132 -12.24 -5.83 15.01
CA GLY A 132 -13.20 -5.49 13.98
C GLY A 132 -13.15 -6.45 12.80
N LEU A 133 -13.87 -6.09 11.76
CA LEU A 133 -13.96 -6.86 10.52
C LEU A 133 -12.72 -6.63 9.64
N ALA A 134 -12.25 -7.70 9.00
CA ALA A 134 -11.31 -7.59 7.89
C ALA A 134 -11.96 -6.79 6.75
N ASP A 135 -11.13 -6.11 5.95
CA ASP A 135 -11.60 -5.18 4.91
C ASP A 135 -12.60 -5.81 3.93
N LEU A 136 -12.45 -7.08 3.60
CA LEU A 136 -13.35 -7.82 2.71
C LEU A 136 -14.75 -8.09 3.31
N CYS A 137 -14.89 -8.09 4.64
CA CYS A 137 -16.18 -8.27 5.32
C CYS A 137 -16.84 -6.94 5.71
N ARG A 138 -16.14 -5.81 5.56
CA ARG A 138 -16.69 -4.51 5.95
C ARG A 138 -17.91 -4.21 5.07
N PRO A 139 -19.02 -3.70 5.65
CA PRO A 139 -20.20 -3.31 4.89
C PRO A 139 -19.87 -2.31 3.78
N SER A 140 -20.45 -2.51 2.60
CA SER A 140 -20.29 -1.64 1.43
C SER A 140 -21.65 -1.27 0.83
N CYS A 141 -21.70 -0.30 -0.08
CA CYS A 141 -22.93 0.07 -0.78
C CYS A 141 -23.61 -1.10 -1.51
N LYS A 142 -22.83 -2.01 -2.11
CA LYS A 142 -23.38 -3.24 -2.73
C LYS A 142 -23.75 -4.33 -1.73
N ASN A 143 -23.12 -4.33 -0.55
CA ASN A 143 -23.30 -5.33 0.50
C ASN A 143 -23.77 -4.67 1.80
N GLU A 144 -25.00 -4.15 1.78
CA GLU A 144 -25.59 -3.36 2.88
C GLU A 144 -25.62 -4.09 4.23
N HIS A 145 -25.64 -5.44 4.22
CA HIS A 145 -25.82 -6.26 5.42
C HIS A 145 -24.55 -6.88 6.02
N GLY A 146 -23.34 -6.53 5.55
CA GLY A 146 -22.13 -7.13 6.10
C GLY A 146 -22.12 -8.67 5.97
N PRO A 147 -21.63 -9.44 6.96
CA PRO A 147 -20.95 -10.73 6.77
C PRO A 147 -21.79 -11.92 6.28
N SER A 148 -23.05 -11.76 5.86
CA SER A 148 -23.87 -12.88 5.35
C SER A 148 -23.27 -13.55 4.10
N TYR A 149 -22.43 -12.81 3.37
CA TYR A 149 -21.65 -13.30 2.23
C TYR A 149 -20.15 -13.38 2.51
N CYS A 150 -19.69 -13.23 3.76
CA CYS A 150 -18.26 -13.35 4.03
C CYS A 150 -17.87 -14.83 4.03
N PRO A 151 -17.06 -15.29 3.06
CA PRO A 151 -16.88 -16.72 2.79
C PRO A 151 -16.15 -17.50 3.91
N TYR A 152 -15.60 -16.81 4.92
CA TYR A 152 -14.80 -17.43 5.99
C TYR A 152 -15.11 -16.83 7.38
N PRO A 153 -16.08 -17.40 8.13
CA PRO A 153 -16.69 -16.75 9.29
C PRO A 153 -15.87 -16.67 10.61
N PRO A 154 -14.73 -17.36 10.84
CA PRO A 154 -13.91 -17.06 12.04
C PRO A 154 -12.51 -16.47 11.75
N VAL A 155 -12.11 -16.30 10.50
CA VAL A 155 -10.72 -15.93 10.13
C VAL A 155 -10.54 -14.42 9.91
N LEU A 156 -11.62 -13.65 10.00
CA LEU A 156 -11.66 -12.28 9.52
C LEU A 156 -11.80 -11.25 10.65
N GLU A 157 -11.62 -11.67 11.91
CA GLU A 157 -11.37 -10.71 12.97
C GLU A 157 -9.97 -10.12 12.83
N THR A 158 -9.92 -8.79 12.86
CA THR A 158 -8.70 -8.01 12.72
C THR A 158 -8.53 -7.15 13.96
N MET A 159 -7.36 -7.25 14.59
CA MET A 159 -6.96 -6.33 15.64
C MET A 159 -6.66 -4.95 15.08
N PHE A 160 -7.02 -3.90 15.83
CA PHE A 160 -6.84 -2.50 15.42
C PHE A 160 -7.45 -2.16 14.06
N ALA A 161 -8.53 -2.85 13.70
CA ALA A 161 -9.28 -2.60 12.48
C ALA A 161 -9.82 -1.16 12.45
N CYS A 162 -9.84 -0.58 11.26
CA CYS A 162 -10.56 0.67 11.01
C CYS A 162 -11.94 0.33 10.46
N GLU A 163 -12.99 0.82 11.11
CA GLU A 163 -14.38 0.59 10.69
C GLU A 163 -15.09 1.92 10.45
N CYS A 164 -16.06 1.93 9.54
CA CYS A 164 -16.85 3.14 9.31
C CYS A 164 -17.62 3.55 10.57
N LYS A 165 -17.68 4.87 10.82
CA LYS A 165 -18.52 5.44 11.88
C LYS A 165 -20.00 5.10 11.64
N PRO A 166 -20.85 5.09 12.68
CA PRO A 166 -22.29 4.94 12.50
C PRO A 166 -22.84 5.95 11.49
N GLY A 167 -23.66 5.47 10.53
CA GLY A 167 -24.19 6.28 9.43
C GLY A 167 -23.31 6.33 8.16
N TYR A 168 -22.15 5.67 8.17
CA TYR A 168 -21.24 5.57 7.03
C TYR A 168 -21.02 4.11 6.61
N VAL A 169 -20.74 3.92 5.32
CA VAL A 169 -20.51 2.61 4.69
C VAL A 169 -19.44 2.73 3.60
N LEU A 170 -18.73 1.66 3.29
CA LEU A 170 -17.70 1.69 2.24
C LEU A 170 -18.32 1.93 0.87
N ASN A 171 -17.74 2.85 0.09
CA ASN A 171 -17.97 2.88 -1.34
C ASN A 171 -17.24 1.71 -2.02
N ASP A 172 -17.81 1.18 -3.11
CA ASP A 172 -17.20 0.04 -3.81
C ASP A 172 -16.08 0.44 -4.77
N THR A 173 -15.85 1.74 -4.98
CA THR A 173 -14.88 2.27 -5.96
C THR A 173 -13.50 2.48 -5.35
N TYR A 174 -13.43 3.10 -4.17
CA TYR A 174 -12.20 3.54 -3.53
C TYR A 174 -12.02 2.98 -2.10
N GLY A 175 -13.02 2.29 -1.55
CA GLY A 175 -13.00 1.79 -0.18
C GLY A 175 -13.09 2.90 0.86
N GLU A 176 -13.76 4.01 0.54
CA GLU A 176 -13.92 5.13 1.48
C GLU A 176 -15.27 5.05 2.21
N CYS A 177 -15.27 5.39 3.50
CA CYS A 177 -16.51 5.50 4.27
C CYS A 177 -17.28 6.77 3.89
N ILE A 178 -18.36 6.58 3.11
CA ILE A 178 -19.30 7.64 2.70
C ILE A 178 -20.61 7.52 3.49
N PRO A 179 -21.38 8.60 3.66
CA PRO A 179 -22.72 8.51 4.23
C PRO A 179 -23.60 7.52 3.46
N ILE A 180 -24.38 6.69 4.17
CA ILE A 180 -25.20 5.63 3.55
C ILE A 180 -26.12 6.16 2.44
N GLU A 181 -26.67 7.37 2.61
CA GLU A 181 -27.54 7.99 1.61
C GLU A 181 -26.86 8.27 0.26
N GLN A 182 -25.53 8.34 0.21
CA GLN A 182 -24.75 8.54 -1.02
C GLN A 182 -24.59 7.25 -1.84
N CYS A 183 -24.93 6.07 -1.32
CA CYS A 183 -24.86 4.82 -2.09
C CYS A 183 -25.83 4.80 -3.29
N ARG A 184 -26.92 5.59 -3.25
CA ARG A 184 -27.94 5.61 -4.31
C ARG A 184 -27.54 6.43 -5.55
N THR A 185 -26.52 7.30 -5.44
CA THR A 185 -26.12 8.21 -6.53
C THR A 185 -25.10 7.57 -7.47
N THR A 186 -24.29 6.62 -7.00
CA THR A 186 -23.20 5.99 -7.77
C THR A 186 -23.70 5.03 -8.87
N ASP A 187 -24.90 4.47 -8.72
CA ASP A 187 -25.51 3.61 -9.76
C ASP A 187 -26.19 4.41 -10.89
N THR A 188 -26.54 5.67 -10.63
CA THR A 188 -27.33 6.49 -11.55
C THR A 188 -26.45 7.23 -12.55
N GLU A 189 -25.23 7.61 -12.16
CA GLU A 189 -24.25 8.23 -13.06
C GLU A 189 -23.77 7.26 -14.16
N ASN A 190 -23.64 5.96 -13.84
CA ASN A 190 -23.31 4.93 -14.82
C ASN A 190 -24.46 4.58 -15.78
N LYS A 191 -25.72 4.78 -15.39
CA LYS A 191 -26.88 4.60 -16.28
C LYS A 191 -27.12 5.79 -17.20
N THR A 192 -26.72 6.99 -16.77
CA THR A 192 -26.90 8.21 -17.58
C THR A 192 -25.84 8.34 -18.67
N ALA A 193 -24.65 7.76 -18.48
CA ALA A 193 -23.60 7.69 -19.51
C ALA A 193 -23.92 6.75 -20.69
N THR A 194 -24.83 5.77 -20.52
CA THR A 194 -25.21 4.83 -21.60
C THR A 194 -26.51 5.23 -22.32
N ALA A 195 -27.30 6.14 -21.76
CA ALA A 195 -28.56 6.61 -22.37
C ALA A 195 -28.37 7.83 -23.30
N GLY A 196 -27.16 8.37 -23.43
CA GLY A 196 -26.85 9.59 -24.20
C GLY A 196 -26.54 9.42 -25.69
N ILE A 197 -26.54 8.20 -26.25
CA ILE A 197 -26.31 7.98 -27.69
C ILE A 197 -27.51 7.28 -28.32
N SER A 198 -28.66 7.94 -28.34
CA SER A 198 -29.74 7.60 -29.27
C SER A 198 -30.59 8.82 -29.53
N GLN A 199 -30.24 9.62 -30.53
CA GLN A 199 -31.18 10.26 -31.48
C GLN A 199 -30.45 11.29 -32.33
N SER A 200 -30.31 11.01 -33.63
CA SER A 200 -30.69 11.94 -34.71
C SER A 200 -30.32 11.36 -36.07
N THR A 201 -31.29 10.76 -36.75
CA THR A 201 -31.58 10.99 -38.18
C THR A 201 -32.90 10.31 -38.53
N LYS A 202 -33.96 11.11 -38.61
CA LYS A 202 -35.15 10.86 -39.43
C LYS A 202 -35.28 12.03 -40.40
N ASP A 203 -36.00 11.77 -41.48
CA ASP A 203 -36.41 12.65 -42.59
C ASP A 203 -35.44 12.59 -43.79
N GLY A 204 -35.86 12.24 -45.01
CA GLY A 204 -37.19 12.01 -45.54
C GLY A 204 -37.14 11.44 -46.96
N GLU A 205 -38.35 11.23 -47.45
CA GLU A 205 -38.82 10.69 -48.73
C GLU A 205 -38.13 11.21 -50.01
#